data_AF-A0A8S3PPL7-F1
#
_entry.id   AF-A0A8S3PPL7-F1
#
_cell.length_a   1.000
_cell.length_b   1.000
_cell.length_c   1.000
_cell.angle_alpha   90.00
_cell.angle_beta   90.00
_cell.angle_gamma   90.00
#
_symmetry.space_group_name_H-M   'P 1'
#
loop_
_entity.id
_entity.type
_entity.pdbx_description
1 polymer ?
#
loop_
_entity_poly.entity_id
_entity_poly.type
_entity_poly.pdbx_seq_one_letter_code
_entity_poly.pdbx_strand_id
1 'polypeptide(L)'
;MKTADEICEQLYGSGFRYRQYPNVSKNSANCDGNEYEAEGCSVEPCDGDSGTDSTLIVQRANETCQRLIDNNIINGTEYTASGSIYSSLNHGVCEVLCESAPGYTRPSFTRFGLIENGTPCPGTLDTADANGYSRRPGFYSACLEGYCQRFDCANTLNAGVFDGCGVCNGDNSTCIIREGYFTDDVAQWQRKEWTQIPVGAYNIEISFVWNDMKKYYTEIFTEDGDTIITSSINDGSRQFQTGDSPINSSGTLWHNDAYVAIMHAKGPLTNPVNVKVYSFASNINTGMKYVYSLPIDTTTDNMTTDKMTTSDGTTMEKTTVLTTVEGTNTNATIPTTTALSFNLIYVYIVIGCVGLVVLITIIAVPILCRKKIKKNTVRTIFIKSKPKNIRDPLFIKRRK
;
A
#
# COMPACT_ATOMS: atom_id res chain seq x y z
N MET A 1 -4.27 34.34 -13.77
CA MET A 1 -3.27 34.71 -14.79
C MET A 1 -2.04 33.86 -14.53
N LYS A 2 -1.81 32.84 -15.37
CA LYS A 2 -0.55 32.09 -15.43
C LYS A 2 0.41 32.93 -16.27
N THR A 3 1.38 33.60 -15.68
CA THR A 3 2.39 34.36 -16.44
C THR A 3 3.73 34.30 -15.73
N ALA A 4 4.77 34.16 -16.56
CA ALA A 4 6.18 33.85 -16.30
C ALA A 4 6.45 32.34 -16.18
N ASP A 5 7.11 31.80 -17.20
CA ASP A 5 7.62 30.43 -17.23
C ASP A 5 8.46 30.17 -15.98
N GLU A 6 7.96 29.32 -15.08
CA GLU A 6 8.81 28.63 -14.11
C GLU A 6 9.73 27.73 -14.94
N ILE A 7 10.93 28.24 -15.22
CA ILE A 7 11.99 27.52 -15.90
C ILE A 7 12.33 26.33 -15.00
N CYS A 8 12.27 25.12 -15.55
CA CYS A 8 12.75 23.93 -14.84
C CYS A 8 14.22 24.16 -14.49
N GLU A 9 14.60 23.93 -13.23
CA GLU A 9 15.99 24.11 -12.80
C GLU A 9 16.98 23.24 -13.60
N GLN A 10 16.49 22.16 -14.20
CA GLN A 10 17.28 21.22 -15.00
C GLN A 10 16.57 20.82 -16.30
N LEU A 11 17.32 20.69 -17.40
CA LEU A 11 16.77 20.24 -18.68
C LEU A 11 16.56 18.71 -18.72
N TYR A 12 17.26 17.95 -17.87
CA TYR A 12 17.26 16.49 -17.74
C TYR A 12 17.59 16.13 -16.28
N GLY A 13 17.19 14.94 -15.81
CA GLY A 13 17.28 14.57 -14.39
C GLY A 13 16.17 15.25 -13.60
N SER A 14 15.62 14.55 -12.61
CA SER A 14 14.36 14.84 -11.89
C SER A 14 14.26 16.24 -11.24
N GLY A 15 14.33 17.31 -12.02
CA GLY A 15 14.27 18.69 -11.56
C GLY A 15 12.87 19.04 -11.09
N PHE A 16 12.75 20.19 -10.45
CA PHE A 16 11.47 20.72 -10.02
C PHE A 16 11.27 22.15 -10.53
N ARG A 17 10.02 22.47 -10.86
CA ARG A 17 9.51 23.82 -10.89
C ARG A 17 8.81 24.04 -9.58
N TYR A 18 9.08 25.15 -8.92
CA TYR A 18 8.41 25.43 -7.66
C TYR A 18 8.13 26.91 -7.53
N ARG A 19 7.03 27.19 -6.82
CA ARG A 19 6.54 28.53 -6.55
C ARG A 19 6.46 28.74 -5.06
N GLN A 20 7.15 29.76 -4.58
CA GLN A 20 6.94 30.27 -3.23
C GLN A 20 5.90 31.37 -3.26
N TYR A 21 4.84 31.24 -2.47
CA TYR A 21 3.87 32.31 -2.34
C TYR A 21 4.47 33.46 -1.51
N PRO A 22 4.14 34.74 -1.82
CA PRO A 22 4.61 35.87 -1.03
C PRO A 22 4.31 35.64 0.45
N ASN A 23 5.27 35.95 1.30
CA ASN A 23 5.26 35.68 2.74
C ASN A 23 4.11 36.44 3.44
N VAL A 24 2.90 35.88 3.40
CA VAL A 24 1.76 36.38 4.18
C VAL A 24 1.90 35.77 5.56
N SER A 25 1.89 36.60 6.60
CA SER A 25 1.94 36.15 8.01
C SER A 25 1.08 34.91 8.23
N LYS A 26 1.65 33.83 8.77
CA LYS A 26 0.95 32.57 9.15
C LYS A 26 -0.29 32.80 10.02
N ASN A 27 -0.42 33.97 10.64
CA ASN A 27 -1.55 34.38 11.48
C ASN A 27 -2.61 35.22 10.72
N SER A 28 -2.49 35.38 9.41
CA SER A 28 -3.54 35.96 8.57
C SER A 28 -4.64 34.92 8.39
N ALA A 29 -5.85 35.22 8.90
CA ALA A 29 -7.05 34.38 8.76
C ALA A 29 -7.49 34.11 7.30
N ASN A 30 -6.74 34.60 6.30
CA ASN A 30 -7.08 34.55 4.88
C ASN A 30 -6.11 33.68 4.05
N CYS A 31 -5.23 32.90 4.66
CA CYS A 31 -4.34 31.98 3.94
C CYS A 31 -4.74 30.53 4.25
N ASP A 32 -5.38 29.88 3.28
CA ASP A 32 -5.67 28.44 3.31
C ASP A 32 -4.85 27.79 2.18
N GLY A 33 -4.01 26.81 2.51
CA GLY A 33 -3.07 26.16 1.58
C GLY A 33 -1.61 26.11 2.04
N ASN A 34 -0.77 25.43 1.26
CA ASN A 34 0.66 25.31 1.53
C ASN A 34 1.42 26.59 1.15
N GLU A 35 2.53 26.88 1.84
CA GLU A 35 3.36 28.08 1.58
C GLU A 35 4.11 28.02 0.25
N TYR A 36 4.24 26.82 -0.32
CA TYR A 36 4.90 26.55 -1.59
C TYR A 36 4.23 25.39 -2.33
N GLU A 37 4.34 25.40 -3.64
CA GLU A 37 3.97 24.31 -4.55
C GLU A 37 5.21 23.89 -5.34
N ALA A 38 5.36 22.59 -5.60
CA ALA A 38 6.40 22.07 -6.47
C ALA A 38 5.82 20.98 -7.38
N GLU A 39 6.28 21.00 -8.63
CA GLU A 39 5.94 20.07 -9.69
C GLU A 39 7.24 19.59 -10.34
N GLY A 40 7.39 18.27 -10.43
CA GLY A 40 8.53 17.65 -11.10
C GLY A 40 8.53 17.97 -12.59
N CYS A 41 9.69 18.26 -13.11
CA CYS A 41 9.93 18.51 -14.53
C CYS A 41 11.16 17.72 -14.97
N SER A 42 11.23 17.37 -16.26
CA SER A 42 12.38 16.61 -16.78
C SER A 42 12.59 15.27 -16.06
N VAL A 43 11.51 14.50 -15.86
CA VAL A 43 11.49 13.21 -15.12
C VAL A 43 12.32 12.09 -15.78
N GLU A 44 12.87 12.33 -16.96
CA GLU A 44 13.80 11.39 -17.59
C GLU A 44 15.18 11.50 -16.93
N PRO A 45 15.81 10.37 -16.54
CA PRO A 45 17.17 10.36 -16.01
C PRO A 45 18.16 11.06 -16.95
N CYS A 46 19.19 11.69 -16.40
CA CYS A 46 20.28 12.22 -17.21
C CYS A 46 21.10 11.08 -17.84
N ASP A 47 21.72 11.39 -18.98
CA ASP A 47 22.77 10.53 -19.54
C ASP A 47 23.91 10.35 -18.52
N GLY A 48 24.21 9.10 -18.17
CA GLY A 48 25.23 8.76 -17.19
C GLY A 48 24.75 8.70 -15.74
N ASP A 49 23.45 8.87 -15.48
CA ASP A 49 22.89 8.61 -14.17
C ASP A 49 23.02 7.14 -13.79
N SER A 50 23.37 6.91 -12.53
CA SER A 50 23.43 5.58 -11.96
C SER A 50 22.04 4.93 -11.95
N GLY A 51 21.98 3.63 -12.24
CA GLY A 51 20.70 2.91 -12.41
C GLY A 51 19.96 2.54 -11.13
N THR A 52 20.47 2.87 -9.94
CA THR A 52 19.78 2.64 -8.66
C THR A 52 19.81 3.88 -7.77
N ASP A 53 18.76 4.11 -6.98
CA ASP A 53 18.66 5.26 -6.07
C ASP A 53 19.86 5.38 -5.13
N SER A 54 20.32 4.26 -4.57
CA SER A 54 21.46 4.23 -3.64
C SER A 54 22.78 4.69 -4.28
N THR A 55 23.00 4.36 -5.55
CA THR A 55 24.21 4.77 -6.28
C THR A 55 24.06 6.18 -6.85
N LEU A 56 22.85 6.55 -7.29
CA LEU A 56 22.53 7.90 -7.76
C LEU A 56 22.69 8.94 -6.65
N ILE A 57 22.27 8.62 -5.43
CA ILE A 57 22.48 9.47 -4.24
C ILE A 57 23.97 9.79 -4.04
N VAL A 58 24.83 8.76 -4.12
CA VAL A 58 26.29 8.93 -3.95
C VAL A 58 26.87 9.73 -5.11
N GLN A 59 26.43 9.45 -6.33
CA GLN A 59 26.83 10.22 -7.52
C GLN A 59 26.52 11.72 -7.35
N ARG A 60 25.29 12.07 -6.99
CA ARG A 60 24.85 13.46 -6.80
C ARG A 60 25.58 14.17 -5.65
N ALA A 61 25.90 13.44 -4.59
CA ALA A 61 26.72 13.97 -3.50
C ALA A 61 28.16 14.26 -3.97
N ASN A 62 28.76 13.37 -4.76
CA ASN A 62 30.10 13.58 -5.34
C ASN A 62 30.13 14.78 -6.29
N GLU A 63 29.14 14.87 -7.19
CA GLU A 63 28.99 15.99 -8.13
C GLU A 63 28.86 17.33 -7.39
N THR A 64 28.12 17.35 -6.29
CA THR A 64 27.99 18.53 -5.43
C THR A 64 29.34 18.92 -4.81
N CYS A 65 30.10 17.98 -4.23
CA CYS A 65 31.41 18.26 -3.65
C CYS A 65 32.41 18.75 -4.71
N GLN A 66 32.43 18.12 -5.89
CA GLN A 66 33.27 18.57 -7.01
C GLN A 66 32.94 20.01 -7.42
N ARG A 67 31.65 20.33 -7.58
CA ARG A 67 31.19 21.69 -7.91
C ARG A 67 31.63 22.71 -6.87
N LEU A 68 31.58 22.37 -5.58
CA LEU A 68 32.03 23.27 -4.51
C LEU A 68 33.55 23.52 -4.55
N ILE A 69 34.34 22.52 -4.92
CA ILE A 69 35.79 22.66 -5.12
C ILE A 69 36.08 23.52 -6.34
N ASP A 70 35.46 23.22 -7.49
CA ASP A 70 35.70 23.92 -8.76
C ASP A 70 35.36 25.40 -8.69
N ASN A 71 34.33 25.75 -7.92
CA ASN A 71 33.91 27.13 -7.69
C ASN A 71 34.64 27.82 -6.51
N ASN A 72 35.67 27.18 -5.94
CA ASN A 72 36.43 27.68 -4.79
C ASN A 72 35.56 28.03 -3.56
N ILE A 73 34.44 27.32 -3.36
CA ILE A 73 33.59 27.44 -2.16
C ILE A 73 34.21 26.66 -0.99
N ILE A 74 34.83 25.51 -1.28
CA ILE A 74 35.58 24.72 -0.31
C ILE A 74 37.00 24.47 -0.81
N ASN A 75 37.93 24.30 0.13
CA ASN A 75 39.33 24.11 -0.21
C ASN A 75 39.61 22.69 -0.74
N GLY A 76 39.90 22.56 -2.04
CA GLY A 76 40.24 21.29 -2.67
C GLY A 76 41.54 20.64 -2.17
N THR A 77 42.37 21.34 -1.36
CA THR A 77 43.49 20.71 -0.66
C THR A 77 43.06 20.02 0.64
N GLU A 78 41.95 20.45 1.24
CA GLU A 78 41.44 19.94 2.53
C GLU A 78 40.33 18.91 2.36
N TYR A 79 39.63 18.95 1.22
CA TYR A 79 38.48 18.12 0.91
C TYR A 79 38.59 17.47 -0.46
N THR A 80 37.96 16.32 -0.61
CA THR A 80 37.89 15.57 -1.87
C THR A 80 36.53 15.74 -2.52
N ALA A 81 36.44 15.35 -3.80
CA ALA A 81 35.18 15.29 -4.52
C ALA A 81 34.24 14.16 -4.04
N SER A 82 34.71 13.27 -3.17
CA SER A 82 33.87 12.22 -2.60
C SER A 82 32.93 12.82 -1.56
N GLY A 83 31.64 12.56 -1.73
CA GLY A 83 30.57 13.07 -0.88
C GLY A 83 29.57 11.99 -0.46
N SER A 84 28.80 12.32 0.57
CA SER A 84 27.66 11.52 1.01
C SER A 84 26.52 12.44 1.47
N ILE A 85 25.29 11.91 1.50
CA ILE A 85 24.19 12.60 2.16
C ILE A 85 24.48 12.67 3.66
N TYR A 86 24.41 13.89 4.19
CA TYR A 86 24.41 14.13 5.62
C TYR A 86 23.03 13.76 6.17
N SER A 87 22.88 12.55 6.73
CA SER A 87 21.62 12.15 7.37
C SER A 87 21.67 12.45 8.86
N SER A 88 20.86 13.41 9.31
CA SER A 88 20.50 13.52 10.73
C SER A 88 19.00 13.39 10.89
N LEU A 89 18.55 12.54 11.82
CA LEU A 89 17.13 12.25 12.09
C LEU A 89 16.29 13.50 12.41
N ASN A 90 16.93 14.63 12.75
CA ASN A 90 16.26 15.87 13.12
C ASN A 90 16.37 16.97 12.06
N HIS A 91 17.43 17.04 11.25
CA HIS A 91 17.65 18.11 10.27
C HIS A 91 18.41 17.60 9.01
N GLY A 92 17.97 17.98 7.81
CA GLY A 92 18.84 18.07 6.62
C GLY A 92 19.15 16.79 5.84
N VAL A 93 18.14 15.94 5.56
CA VAL A 93 18.29 14.68 4.79
C VAL A 93 18.82 14.87 3.35
N CYS A 94 18.93 16.11 2.88
CA CYS A 94 19.38 16.47 1.53
C CYS A 94 20.54 17.48 1.56
N GLU A 95 21.34 17.45 2.63
CA GLU A 95 22.59 18.19 2.72
C GLU A 95 23.78 17.28 2.37
N VAL A 96 24.85 17.86 1.84
CA VAL A 96 26.03 17.11 1.41
C VAL A 96 27.18 17.25 2.39
N LEU A 97 27.80 16.11 2.65
CA LEU A 97 28.99 15.93 3.42
C LEU A 97 30.15 15.56 2.48
N CYS A 98 31.20 16.39 2.41
CA CYS A 98 32.40 16.08 1.65
C CYS A 98 33.47 15.43 2.54
N GLU A 99 34.16 14.44 1.99
CA GLU A 99 35.23 13.71 2.66
C GLU A 99 36.52 14.52 2.73
N SER A 100 37.22 14.45 3.86
CA SER A 100 38.51 15.15 4.04
C SER A 100 39.61 14.51 3.20
N ALA A 101 40.47 15.36 2.64
CA ALA A 101 41.71 14.91 2.01
C ALA A 101 42.65 14.29 3.07
N PRO A 102 43.58 13.40 2.65
CA PRO A 102 44.52 12.77 3.56
C PRO A 102 45.31 13.80 4.40
N GLY A 103 45.32 13.62 5.72
CA GLY A 103 46.01 14.52 6.65
C GLY A 103 45.15 15.69 7.16
N TYR A 104 43.92 15.83 6.66
CA TYR A 104 42.96 16.82 7.14
C TYR A 104 41.84 16.15 7.92
N THR A 105 41.28 16.89 8.89
CA THR A 105 40.12 16.46 9.65
C THR A 105 39.01 17.49 9.52
N ARG A 106 37.83 17.01 9.12
CA ARG A 106 36.64 17.85 9.07
C ARG A 106 36.13 18.13 10.48
N PRO A 107 35.71 19.36 10.80
CA PRO A 107 34.97 19.62 12.03
C PRO A 107 33.67 18.82 12.09
N SER A 108 33.26 18.42 13.30
CA SER A 108 31.98 17.75 13.52
C SER A 108 30.81 18.59 13.03
N PHE A 109 29.76 17.95 12.52
CA PHE A 109 28.51 18.60 12.04
C PHE A 109 28.66 19.57 10.85
N THR A 110 29.81 19.56 10.15
CA THR A 110 30.00 20.39 8.96
C THR A 110 29.10 19.92 7.81
N ARG A 111 28.36 20.85 7.21
CA ARG A 111 27.51 20.67 6.02
C ARG A 111 28.02 21.62 4.95
N PHE A 112 28.30 21.13 3.74
CA PHE A 112 28.97 21.94 2.71
C PHE A 112 28.04 22.52 1.67
N GLY A 113 26.88 21.91 1.46
CA GLY A 113 25.91 22.36 0.48
C GLY A 113 24.65 21.52 0.50
N LEU A 114 23.74 21.85 -0.41
CA LEU A 114 22.53 21.07 -0.66
C LEU A 114 22.80 20.11 -1.82
N ILE A 115 22.28 18.89 -1.69
CA ILE A 115 22.27 17.96 -2.82
C ILE A 115 21.28 18.47 -3.87
N GLU A 116 21.48 18.07 -5.12
CA GLU A 116 20.63 18.54 -6.22
C GLU A 116 19.17 18.14 -5.99
N ASN A 117 18.28 19.06 -6.34
CA ASN A 117 16.84 18.81 -6.33
C ASN A 117 16.54 17.61 -7.25
N GLY A 118 15.60 16.76 -6.84
CA GLY A 118 15.32 15.51 -7.55
C GLY A 118 16.04 14.28 -7.04
N THR A 119 17.15 14.47 -6.31
CA THR A 119 17.91 13.33 -5.78
C THR A 119 17.02 12.50 -4.85
N PRO A 120 16.92 11.17 -5.02
CA PRO A 120 16.16 10.32 -4.11
C PRO A 120 16.64 10.49 -2.65
N CYS A 121 15.73 10.39 -1.70
CA CYS A 121 16.08 10.57 -0.28
C CYS A 121 15.28 9.63 0.62
N PRO A 122 15.80 9.28 1.82
CA PRO A 122 15.12 8.39 2.76
C PRO A 122 13.96 9.12 3.47
N GLY A 123 12.88 9.37 2.72
CA GLY A 123 11.63 9.92 3.23
C GLY A 123 10.72 8.85 3.83
N THR A 124 9.65 9.29 4.47
CA THR A 124 8.63 8.38 5.03
C THR A 124 7.63 7.99 3.94
N LEU A 125 7.86 6.83 3.34
CA LEU A 125 6.93 6.19 2.41
C LEU A 125 6.12 5.10 3.12
N ASP A 126 4.94 4.81 2.58
CA ASP A 126 4.25 3.59 2.99
C ASP A 126 4.99 2.34 2.47
N THR A 127 4.66 1.19 3.04
CA THR A 127 5.35 -0.07 2.71
C THR A 127 5.18 -0.46 1.24
N ALA A 128 4.04 -0.14 0.62
CA ALA A 128 3.78 -0.51 -0.75
C ALA A 128 4.65 0.28 -1.72
N ASP A 129 4.81 1.58 -1.47
CA ASP A 129 5.68 2.45 -2.26
C ASP A 129 7.15 2.14 -2.05
N ALA A 130 7.57 1.97 -0.79
CA ALA A 130 8.95 1.65 -0.42
C ALA A 130 9.42 0.32 -1.04
N ASN A 131 8.55 -0.69 -1.09
CA ASN A 131 8.88 -2.00 -1.68
C ASN A 131 8.59 -2.09 -3.18
N GLY A 132 8.01 -1.05 -3.78
CA GLY A 132 7.73 -1.01 -5.21
C GLY A 132 6.67 -2.02 -5.68
N TYR A 133 5.65 -2.27 -4.86
CA TYR A 133 4.56 -3.18 -5.22
C TYR A 133 3.80 -2.69 -6.46
N SER A 134 3.30 -3.64 -7.26
CA SER A 134 2.67 -3.33 -8.56
C SER A 134 1.43 -2.44 -8.46
N ARG A 135 0.69 -2.50 -7.34
CA ARG A 135 -0.49 -1.67 -7.06
C ARG A 135 -0.28 -0.65 -5.95
N ARG A 136 0.96 -0.18 -5.79
CA ARG A 136 1.31 0.88 -4.84
C ARG A 136 0.60 2.20 -5.16
N PRO A 137 0.34 3.08 -4.17
CA PRO A 137 -0.29 4.37 -4.41
C PRO A 137 0.53 5.31 -5.30
N GLY A 138 1.86 5.17 -5.36
CA GLY A 138 2.72 5.93 -6.26
C GLY A 138 3.42 7.12 -5.61
N PHE A 139 3.64 7.10 -4.30
CA PHE A 139 4.46 8.11 -3.65
C PHE A 139 5.95 7.79 -3.74
N TYR A 140 6.76 8.83 -3.82
CA TYR A 140 8.21 8.72 -3.73
C TYR A 140 8.77 9.92 -2.93
N SER A 141 10.05 9.86 -2.58
CA SER A 141 10.71 10.93 -1.82
C SER A 141 11.95 11.41 -2.54
N ALA A 142 12.03 12.74 -2.72
CA ALA A 142 13.13 13.38 -3.41
C ALA A 142 13.52 14.68 -2.69
N CYS A 143 14.77 15.09 -2.90
CA CYS A 143 15.30 16.32 -2.36
C CYS A 143 14.71 17.53 -3.07
N LEU A 144 14.28 18.51 -2.28
CA LEU A 144 13.85 19.82 -2.72
C LEU A 144 14.31 20.87 -1.71
N GLU A 145 15.16 21.79 -2.14
CA GLU A 145 15.75 22.87 -1.33
C GLU A 145 16.37 22.38 -0.02
N GLY A 146 17.04 21.22 -0.03
CA GLY A 146 17.69 20.65 1.16
C GLY A 146 16.75 19.89 2.10
N TYR A 147 15.46 19.76 1.75
CA TYR A 147 14.49 18.94 2.46
C TYR A 147 14.15 17.69 1.66
N CYS A 148 13.94 16.57 2.36
CA CYS A 148 13.41 15.36 1.74
C CYS A 148 11.89 15.46 1.71
N GLN A 149 11.34 15.72 0.53
CA GLN A 149 9.92 15.93 0.31
C GLN A 149 9.26 14.69 -0.27
N ARG A 150 8.00 14.47 0.10
CA ARG A 150 7.17 13.40 -0.46
C ARG A 150 6.41 13.92 -1.66
N PHE A 151 6.56 13.26 -2.79
CA PHE A 151 5.87 13.54 -4.05
C PHE A 151 4.91 12.41 -4.39
N ASP A 152 3.84 12.74 -5.10
CA ASP A 152 2.87 11.79 -5.62
C ASP A 152 3.19 11.34 -7.06
N CYS A 153 2.35 10.45 -7.61
CA CYS A 153 2.48 9.93 -8.96
C CYS A 153 2.38 11.00 -10.07
N ALA A 154 1.91 12.22 -9.74
CA ALA A 154 1.85 13.35 -10.65
C ALA A 154 3.11 14.22 -10.53
N ASN A 155 4.09 13.79 -9.75
CA ASN A 155 5.29 14.52 -9.39
C ASN A 155 5.01 15.83 -8.65
N THR A 156 3.90 15.90 -7.91
CA THR A 156 3.55 17.09 -7.14
C THR A 156 3.62 16.81 -5.64
N LEU A 157 3.64 17.87 -4.82
CA LEU A 157 3.50 17.77 -3.36
C LEU A 157 2.06 17.45 -2.89
N ASN A 158 1.16 17.16 -3.83
CA ASN A 158 -0.21 16.79 -3.52
C ASN A 158 -0.31 15.30 -3.15
N ALA A 159 -1.54 14.85 -2.89
CA ALA A 159 -1.83 13.48 -2.48
C ALA A 159 -2.50 12.67 -3.61
N GLY A 160 -2.02 12.82 -4.85
CA GLY A 160 -2.46 12.00 -5.97
C GLY A 160 -2.06 10.54 -5.81
N VAL A 161 -2.86 9.63 -6.35
CA VAL A 161 -2.58 8.19 -6.29
C VAL A 161 -2.83 7.53 -7.63
N PHE A 162 -2.09 6.46 -7.91
CA PHE A 162 -2.41 5.58 -9.02
C PHE A 162 -3.78 4.93 -8.81
N ASP A 163 -4.56 4.92 -9.89
CA ASP A 163 -5.74 4.07 -9.96
C ASP A 163 -5.37 2.60 -10.19
N GLY A 164 -6.35 1.70 -10.23
CA GLY A 164 -6.11 0.29 -10.49
C GLY A 164 -5.51 -0.01 -11.86
N CYS A 165 -5.57 0.94 -12.80
CA CYS A 165 -4.97 0.86 -14.12
C CYS A 165 -3.52 1.38 -14.15
N GLY A 166 -3.02 1.92 -13.03
CA GLY A 166 -1.69 2.53 -12.95
C GLY A 166 -1.65 3.95 -13.52
N VAL A 167 -2.80 4.59 -13.71
CA VAL A 167 -2.89 5.98 -14.16
C VAL A 167 -2.95 6.89 -12.94
N CYS A 168 -2.07 7.89 -12.89
CA CYS A 168 -2.06 8.83 -11.78
C CYS A 168 -3.32 9.69 -11.77
N ASN A 169 -4.02 9.75 -10.64
CA ASN A 169 -5.33 10.39 -10.51
C ASN A 169 -6.36 9.88 -11.53
N GLY A 170 -6.21 8.62 -11.97
CA GLY A 170 -7.15 7.97 -12.85
C GLY A 170 -8.46 7.61 -12.14
N ASP A 171 -9.45 7.26 -12.93
CA ASP A 171 -10.80 6.91 -12.49
C ASP A 171 -11.13 5.42 -12.72
N ASN A 172 -10.12 4.59 -13.01
CA ASN A 172 -10.22 3.19 -13.40
C ASN A 172 -10.91 2.94 -14.77
N SER A 173 -11.09 3.97 -15.61
CA SER A 173 -11.78 3.80 -16.90
C SER A 173 -10.90 3.32 -18.06
N THR A 174 -9.58 3.26 -17.87
CA THR A 174 -8.62 2.96 -18.95
C THR A 174 -8.26 1.47 -19.05
N CYS A 175 -8.76 0.65 -18.12
CA CYS A 175 -8.50 -0.77 -18.05
C CYS A 175 -9.67 -1.53 -17.43
N ILE A 176 -9.65 -2.85 -17.59
CA ILE A 176 -10.59 -3.74 -16.91
C ILE A 176 -9.88 -4.30 -15.67
N ILE A 177 -10.40 -3.99 -14.49
CA ILE A 177 -9.89 -4.55 -13.24
C ILE A 177 -10.61 -5.87 -12.95
N ARG A 178 -9.83 -6.92 -12.67
CA ARG A 178 -10.32 -8.24 -12.27
C ARG A 178 -9.77 -8.55 -10.89
N GLU A 179 -10.67 -8.87 -9.97
CA GLU A 179 -10.32 -9.31 -8.62
C GLU A 179 -11.14 -10.53 -8.23
N GLY A 180 -10.61 -11.30 -7.30
CA GLY A 180 -11.30 -12.46 -6.76
C GLY A 180 -10.67 -12.96 -5.48
N TYR A 181 -11.36 -13.88 -4.83
CA TYR A 181 -10.98 -14.41 -3.54
C TYR A 181 -10.90 -15.95 -3.57
N PHE A 182 -9.96 -16.51 -2.81
CA PHE A 182 -9.89 -17.94 -2.52
C PHE A 182 -10.27 -18.18 -1.09
N THR A 183 -11.41 -18.84 -0.88
CA THR A 183 -11.94 -19.21 0.44
C THR A 183 -12.06 -20.71 0.61
N ASP A 184 -11.59 -21.47 -0.38
CA ASP A 184 -11.71 -22.92 -0.37
C ASP A 184 -10.75 -23.55 0.64
N ASP A 185 -11.21 -24.62 1.29
CA ASP A 185 -10.35 -25.44 2.12
C ASP A 185 -9.38 -26.24 1.24
N VAL A 186 -8.11 -26.27 1.65
CA VAL A 186 -7.08 -27.13 1.05
C VAL A 186 -6.58 -28.10 2.11
N ALA A 187 -6.72 -29.39 1.81
CA ALA A 187 -6.24 -30.44 2.68
C ALA A 187 -4.73 -30.29 2.96
N GLN A 188 -4.31 -30.75 4.12
CA GLN A 188 -2.91 -30.66 4.52
C GLN A 188 -1.99 -31.39 3.51
N TRP A 189 -0.88 -30.74 3.16
CA TRP A 189 0.10 -31.17 2.16
C TRP A 189 -0.46 -31.30 0.74
N GLN A 190 -1.60 -30.67 0.45
CA GLN A 190 -2.21 -30.68 -0.87
C GLN A 190 -2.16 -29.30 -1.54
N ARG A 191 -2.29 -29.32 -2.86
CA ARG A 191 -2.46 -28.15 -3.71
C ARG A 191 -3.88 -28.08 -4.22
N LYS A 192 -4.39 -26.87 -4.40
CA LYS A 192 -5.64 -26.62 -5.09
C LYS A 192 -5.44 -25.53 -6.13
N GLU A 193 -6.05 -25.70 -7.29
CA GLU A 193 -6.10 -24.66 -8.31
C GLU A 193 -7.04 -23.54 -7.85
N TRP A 194 -6.62 -22.30 -8.07
CA TRP A 194 -7.41 -21.14 -7.70
C TRP A 194 -7.92 -20.42 -8.94
N THR A 195 -7.02 -19.91 -9.78
CA THR A 195 -7.40 -19.12 -10.94
C THR A 195 -6.29 -19.14 -11.99
N GLN A 196 -6.64 -18.80 -13.23
CA GLN A 196 -5.68 -18.53 -14.29
C GLN A 196 -5.67 -17.02 -14.56
N ILE A 197 -4.50 -16.40 -14.54
CA ILE A 197 -4.31 -15.01 -14.93
C ILE A 197 -3.98 -14.98 -16.43
N PRO A 198 -4.78 -14.31 -17.27
CA PRO A 198 -4.68 -14.42 -18.71
C PRO A 198 -3.52 -13.59 -19.30
N VAL A 199 -3.24 -13.83 -20.58
CA VAL A 199 -2.36 -12.99 -21.40
C VAL A 199 -2.81 -11.52 -21.35
N GLY A 200 -1.86 -10.59 -21.40
CA GLY A 200 -2.13 -9.16 -21.33
C GLY A 200 -2.39 -8.61 -19.92
N ALA A 201 -2.52 -9.47 -18.90
CA ALA A 201 -2.69 -9.03 -17.53
C ALA A 201 -1.47 -8.26 -17.01
N TYR A 202 -1.72 -7.16 -16.30
CA TYR A 202 -0.71 -6.28 -15.71
C TYR A 202 -1.18 -5.75 -14.35
N ASN A 203 -0.30 -5.07 -13.62
CA ASN A 203 -0.55 -4.67 -12.23
C ASN A 203 -1.07 -5.84 -11.38
N ILE A 204 -0.38 -6.99 -11.45
CA ILE A 204 -0.81 -8.23 -10.82
C ILE A 204 -0.38 -8.20 -9.36
N GLU A 205 -1.30 -8.49 -8.45
CA GLU A 205 -1.04 -8.67 -7.03
C GLU A 205 -1.88 -9.83 -6.49
N ILE A 206 -1.25 -10.67 -5.68
CA ILE A 206 -1.90 -11.72 -4.89
C ILE A 206 -1.46 -11.50 -3.44
N SER A 207 -2.42 -11.30 -2.55
CA SER A 207 -2.15 -10.91 -1.17
C SER A 207 -3.09 -11.56 -0.17
N PHE A 208 -2.61 -11.76 1.06
CA PHE A 208 -3.41 -12.30 2.16
C PHE A 208 -2.83 -11.89 3.52
N VAL A 209 -3.62 -12.02 4.60
CA VAL A 209 -3.14 -11.71 5.95
C VAL A 209 -2.20 -12.81 6.42
N TRP A 210 -0.89 -12.54 6.43
CA TRP A 210 0.13 -13.52 6.80
C TRP A 210 -0.19 -14.27 8.10
N ASN A 211 -0.53 -13.56 9.19
CA ASN A 211 -0.75 -14.21 10.48
C ASN A 211 -1.92 -15.20 10.49
N ASP A 212 -2.97 -14.90 9.74
CA ASP A 212 -4.17 -15.74 9.64
C ASP A 212 -3.93 -16.93 8.71
N MET A 213 -3.12 -16.72 7.67
CA MET A 213 -2.97 -17.64 6.55
C MET A 213 -1.56 -18.22 6.40
N LYS A 214 -0.68 -18.07 7.41
CA LYS A 214 0.73 -18.53 7.41
C LYS A 214 0.96 -20.02 7.13
N LYS A 215 -0.12 -20.81 7.02
CA LYS A 215 -0.13 -22.23 6.67
C LYS A 215 -0.42 -22.52 5.19
N TYR A 216 -0.76 -21.47 4.46
CA TYR A 216 -1.02 -21.45 3.03
C TYR A 216 0.08 -20.69 2.30
N TYR A 217 0.37 -21.14 1.09
CA TYR A 217 1.30 -20.49 0.18
C TYR A 217 0.67 -20.35 -1.20
N THR A 218 0.91 -19.21 -1.84
CA THR A 218 0.60 -18.98 -3.25
C THR A 218 1.75 -19.49 -4.10
N GLU A 219 1.40 -20.23 -5.15
CA GLU A 219 2.33 -20.78 -6.11
C GLU A 219 1.88 -20.38 -7.52
N ILE A 220 2.85 -20.14 -8.40
CA ILE A 220 2.60 -19.73 -9.78
C ILE A 220 3.27 -20.74 -10.69
N PHE A 221 2.50 -21.17 -11.69
CA PHE A 221 2.94 -22.10 -12.72
C PHE A 221 2.68 -21.52 -14.09
N THR A 222 3.48 -21.93 -15.07
CA THR A 222 3.13 -21.72 -16.48
C THR A 222 1.85 -22.49 -16.81
N GLU A 223 1.27 -22.20 -17.98
CA GLU A 223 0.15 -22.98 -18.51
C GLU A 223 0.50 -24.47 -18.67
N ASP A 224 1.73 -24.77 -19.11
CA ASP A 224 2.26 -26.12 -19.30
C ASP A 224 2.56 -26.87 -17.99
N GLY A 225 2.50 -26.17 -16.85
CA GLY A 225 2.69 -26.74 -15.52
C GLY A 225 4.10 -26.63 -14.95
N ASP A 226 5.00 -25.89 -15.61
CA ASP A 226 6.33 -25.58 -15.08
C ASP A 226 6.24 -24.58 -13.91
N THR A 227 7.09 -24.74 -12.90
CA THR A 227 7.11 -23.88 -11.72
C THR A 227 7.72 -22.52 -12.03
N ILE A 228 7.02 -21.44 -11.68
CA ILE A 228 7.56 -20.07 -11.66
C ILE A 228 7.89 -19.67 -10.22
N ILE A 229 6.94 -19.81 -9.30
CA ILE A 229 7.12 -19.62 -7.86
C ILE A 229 6.50 -20.82 -7.15
N THR A 230 7.23 -21.41 -6.21
CA THR A 230 6.74 -22.56 -5.44
C THR A 230 7.27 -22.58 -4.03
N SER A 231 6.42 -23.07 -3.13
CA SER A 231 6.70 -23.26 -1.70
C SER A 231 7.47 -24.56 -1.40
N SER A 232 7.55 -25.50 -2.36
CA SER A 232 8.37 -26.71 -2.29
C SER A 232 8.37 -27.49 -3.61
N ILE A 233 9.55 -27.82 -4.14
CA ILE A 233 9.72 -28.89 -5.16
C ILE A 233 10.18 -30.18 -4.48
N ASN A 234 9.90 -31.33 -5.09
CA ASN A 234 10.37 -32.66 -4.68
C ASN A 234 11.91 -32.81 -4.69
N ASP A 235 12.65 -31.86 -5.27
CA ASP A 235 14.12 -31.81 -5.32
C ASP A 235 14.75 -31.01 -4.16
N GLY A 236 13.93 -30.43 -3.28
CA GLY A 236 14.36 -29.62 -2.13
C GLY A 236 14.62 -28.15 -2.44
N SER A 237 14.46 -27.69 -3.68
CA SER A 237 14.54 -26.27 -4.02
C SER A 237 13.24 -25.55 -3.63
N ARG A 238 13.38 -24.42 -2.92
CA ARG A 238 12.28 -23.52 -2.55
C ARG A 238 12.51 -22.18 -3.23
N GLN A 239 11.58 -21.78 -4.08
CA GLN A 239 11.53 -20.43 -4.65
C GLN A 239 10.48 -19.62 -3.89
N PHE A 240 10.63 -19.59 -2.56
CA PHE A 240 9.62 -19.07 -1.65
C PHE A 240 9.72 -17.55 -1.44
N GLN A 241 10.90 -16.96 -1.58
CA GLN A 241 11.14 -15.53 -1.42
C GLN A 241 12.06 -15.09 -2.56
N THR A 242 11.75 -13.97 -3.20
CA THR A 242 12.60 -13.45 -4.29
C THR A 242 13.55 -12.36 -3.81
N GLY A 243 13.13 -11.51 -2.86
CA GLY A 243 13.89 -10.32 -2.48
C GLY A 243 14.25 -9.49 -3.72
N ASP A 244 15.52 -9.07 -3.79
CA ASP A 244 16.07 -8.28 -4.92
C ASP A 244 16.34 -9.11 -6.20
N SER A 245 16.05 -10.42 -6.19
CA SER A 245 16.26 -11.33 -7.31
C SER A 245 14.93 -11.87 -7.84
N PRO A 246 14.14 -11.04 -8.57
CA PRO A 246 12.87 -11.48 -9.12
C PRO A 246 13.04 -12.57 -10.20
N ILE A 247 12.00 -13.36 -10.38
CA ILE A 247 11.98 -14.47 -11.34
C ILE A 247 11.43 -13.98 -12.67
N ASN A 248 12.24 -14.06 -13.73
CA ASN A 248 11.81 -13.71 -15.08
C ASN A 248 11.06 -14.87 -15.74
N SER A 249 9.76 -14.72 -15.93
CA SER A 249 8.93 -15.71 -16.63
C SER A 249 7.65 -15.10 -17.18
N SER A 250 7.14 -15.67 -18.27
CA SER A 250 5.89 -15.24 -18.92
C SER A 250 5.88 -13.75 -19.29
N GLY A 251 7.03 -13.17 -19.61
CA GLY A 251 7.18 -11.79 -20.06
C GLY A 251 7.22 -10.73 -18.94
N THR A 252 7.29 -11.15 -17.66
CA THR A 252 7.38 -10.23 -16.52
C THR A 252 8.37 -10.72 -15.47
N LEU A 253 8.76 -9.81 -14.59
CA LEU A 253 9.47 -10.11 -13.36
C LEU A 253 8.44 -10.40 -12.25
N TRP A 254 8.54 -11.59 -11.66
CA TRP A 254 7.74 -12.02 -10.53
C TRP A 254 8.49 -11.78 -9.22
N HIS A 255 7.80 -11.11 -8.29
CA HIS A 255 8.28 -10.84 -6.95
C HIS A 255 7.39 -11.57 -5.95
N ASN A 256 8.00 -12.22 -4.95
CA ASN A 256 7.30 -12.81 -3.84
C ASN A 256 7.95 -12.34 -2.54
N ASP A 257 7.18 -11.56 -1.77
CA ASP A 257 7.46 -11.13 -0.41
C ASP A 257 6.61 -11.93 0.57
N ALA A 258 7.06 -13.16 0.78
CA ALA A 258 6.24 -14.18 1.42
C ALA A 258 6.04 -13.94 2.92
N TYR A 259 6.95 -13.22 3.59
CA TYR A 259 6.82 -12.88 5.01
C TYR A 259 5.72 -11.84 5.30
N VAL A 260 5.28 -11.11 4.27
CA VAL A 260 4.12 -10.22 4.33
C VAL A 260 2.98 -10.71 3.42
N ALA A 261 3.13 -11.91 2.86
CA ALA A 261 2.15 -12.58 2.03
C ALA A 261 1.70 -11.73 0.83
N ILE A 262 2.65 -11.11 0.13
CA ILE A 262 2.40 -10.36 -1.10
C ILE A 262 3.23 -10.96 -2.23
N MET A 263 2.58 -11.30 -3.32
CA MET A 263 3.21 -11.69 -4.57
C MET A 263 2.71 -10.74 -5.65
N HIS A 264 3.62 -10.20 -6.46
CA HIS A 264 3.24 -9.22 -7.46
C HIS A 264 4.13 -9.30 -8.71
N ALA A 265 3.57 -8.81 -9.81
CA ALA A 265 4.27 -8.66 -11.07
C ALA A 265 3.71 -7.44 -11.81
N LYS A 266 4.57 -6.69 -12.51
CA LYS A 266 4.11 -5.52 -13.27
C LYS A 266 3.34 -5.92 -14.54
N GLY A 267 3.73 -7.02 -15.18
CA GLY A 267 3.21 -7.40 -16.49
C GLY A 267 3.73 -6.49 -17.62
N PRO A 268 3.11 -6.51 -18.81
CA PRO A 268 2.01 -7.41 -19.18
C PRO A 268 2.47 -8.87 -19.34
N LEU A 269 1.58 -9.82 -19.05
CA LEU A 269 1.86 -11.23 -19.31
C LEU A 269 1.85 -11.54 -20.81
N THR A 270 2.84 -12.31 -21.26
CA THR A 270 2.92 -12.82 -22.64
C THR A 270 2.28 -14.20 -22.80
N ASN A 271 2.19 -14.96 -21.72
CA ASN A 271 1.51 -16.24 -21.63
C ASN A 271 0.65 -16.27 -20.36
N PRO A 272 -0.48 -17.00 -20.34
CA PRO A 272 -1.27 -17.15 -19.12
C PRO A 272 -0.48 -17.92 -18.04
N VAL A 273 -0.80 -17.63 -16.78
CA VAL A 273 -0.21 -18.33 -15.63
C VAL A 273 -1.28 -18.89 -14.71
N ASN A 274 -1.01 -20.04 -14.13
CA ASN A 274 -1.91 -20.71 -13.21
C ASN A 274 -1.51 -20.41 -11.77
N VAL A 275 -2.45 -19.88 -11.00
CA VAL A 275 -2.31 -19.64 -9.55
C VAL A 275 -2.82 -20.85 -8.80
N LYS A 276 -1.96 -21.43 -7.95
CA LYS A 276 -2.31 -22.54 -7.07
C LYS A 276 -2.07 -22.16 -5.62
N VAL A 277 -2.85 -22.76 -4.74
CA VAL A 277 -2.69 -22.61 -3.29
C VAL A 277 -2.23 -23.94 -2.72
N TYR A 278 -1.09 -23.91 -2.01
CA TYR A 278 -0.58 -25.05 -1.28
C TYR A 278 -0.81 -24.87 0.22
N SER A 279 -1.28 -25.93 0.88
CA SER A 279 -1.44 -25.96 2.34
C SER A 279 -0.42 -26.90 2.96
N PHE A 280 0.41 -26.41 3.87
CA PHE A 280 1.34 -27.28 4.61
C PHE A 280 0.75 -27.82 5.92
N ALA A 281 -0.31 -27.18 6.44
CA ALA A 281 -0.96 -27.57 7.68
C ALA A 281 -2.43 -27.14 7.66
N SER A 282 -3.29 -27.88 8.36
CA SER A 282 -4.70 -27.49 8.51
C SER A 282 -4.79 -26.10 9.15
N ASN A 283 -5.55 -25.23 8.48
CA ASN A 283 -5.84 -23.89 8.92
C ASN A 283 -7.18 -23.44 8.33
N ILE A 284 -7.88 -22.57 9.06
CA ILE A 284 -9.08 -21.94 8.53
C ILE A 284 -8.64 -20.98 7.44
N ASN A 285 -9.17 -21.15 6.23
CA ASN A 285 -8.94 -20.19 5.15
C ASN A 285 -9.77 -18.92 5.43
N THR A 286 -9.11 -17.81 5.77
CA THR A 286 -9.77 -16.53 6.03
C THR A 286 -9.91 -15.65 4.78
N GLY A 287 -9.43 -16.14 3.63
CA GLY A 287 -9.50 -15.47 2.34
C GLY A 287 -8.12 -15.03 1.84
N MET A 288 -7.83 -15.37 0.59
CA MET A 288 -6.69 -14.85 -0.17
C MET A 288 -7.25 -14.03 -1.33
N LYS A 289 -6.66 -12.88 -1.65
CA LYS A 289 -7.12 -12.01 -2.74
C LYS A 289 -6.15 -12.07 -3.91
N TYR A 290 -6.68 -12.09 -5.13
CA TYR A 290 -5.92 -11.68 -6.31
C TYR A 290 -6.56 -10.44 -6.91
N VAL A 291 -5.75 -9.63 -7.58
CA VAL A 291 -6.22 -8.52 -8.41
C VAL A 291 -5.23 -8.28 -9.55
N TYR A 292 -5.74 -8.05 -10.76
CA TYR A 292 -4.96 -7.68 -11.94
C TYR A 292 -5.79 -6.78 -12.86
N SER A 293 -5.11 -6.09 -13.78
CA SER A 293 -5.71 -5.22 -14.78
C SER A 293 -5.51 -5.80 -16.16
N LEU A 294 -6.46 -5.55 -17.06
CA LEU A 294 -6.40 -5.94 -18.45
C LEU A 294 -6.60 -4.71 -19.35
N PRO A 295 -5.94 -4.66 -20.51
CA PRO A 295 -6.21 -3.61 -21.49
C PRO A 295 -7.68 -3.68 -21.94
N ILE A 296 -8.26 -2.53 -22.26
CA ILE A 296 -9.58 -2.49 -22.90
C ILE A 296 -9.40 -2.92 -24.35
N ASP A 297 -9.84 -4.12 -24.68
CA ASP A 297 -10.06 -4.49 -26.07
C ASP A 297 -11.29 -3.73 -26.57
N THR A 298 -11.08 -2.65 -27.32
CA THR A 298 -12.14 -1.85 -27.97
C THR A 298 -12.95 -2.64 -29.03
N THR A 299 -12.77 -3.95 -29.11
CA THR A 299 -13.45 -4.87 -30.05
C THR A 299 -14.40 -5.88 -29.39
N THR A 300 -14.47 -5.94 -28.05
CA THR A 300 -15.28 -6.95 -27.33
C THR A 300 -16.26 -6.36 -26.31
N ASP A 301 -16.79 -5.16 -26.57
CA ASP A 301 -17.95 -4.63 -25.82
C ASP A 301 -19.29 -5.30 -26.22
N ASN A 302 -19.23 -6.48 -26.82
CA ASN A 302 -20.37 -7.35 -27.05
C ASN A 302 -20.01 -8.79 -26.68
N MET A 303 -20.63 -9.25 -25.58
CA MET A 303 -20.77 -10.64 -25.13
C MET A 303 -19.56 -11.30 -24.45
N THR A 304 -19.55 -11.23 -23.12
CA THR A 304 -19.34 -12.44 -22.29
C THR A 304 -20.25 -12.37 -21.06
N THR A 305 -21.47 -12.88 -21.22
CA THR A 305 -22.20 -13.44 -20.07
C THR A 305 -21.47 -14.69 -19.64
N ASP A 306 -20.79 -14.65 -18.50
CA ASP A 306 -20.23 -15.84 -17.86
C ASP A 306 -21.37 -16.82 -17.57
N LYS A 307 -21.33 -17.98 -18.24
CA LYS A 307 -22.18 -19.12 -17.90
C LYS A 307 -21.61 -19.79 -16.67
N MET A 308 -22.10 -19.40 -15.50
CA MET A 308 -21.87 -20.16 -14.27
C MET A 308 -22.80 -21.38 -14.28
N THR A 309 -22.22 -22.58 -14.40
CA THR A 309 -22.97 -23.84 -14.34
C THR A 309 -23.01 -24.31 -12.90
N THR A 310 -24.15 -24.22 -12.23
CA THR A 310 -24.37 -24.85 -10.91
C THR A 310 -24.74 -26.33 -11.09
N SER A 311 -24.30 -27.17 -10.16
CA SER A 311 -24.42 -28.65 -10.19
C SER A 311 -25.85 -29.22 -10.05
N ASP A 312 -26.89 -28.41 -10.29
CA ASP A 312 -28.29 -28.85 -10.18
C ASP A 312 -29.20 -28.35 -11.33
N GLY A 313 -28.60 -27.96 -12.46
CA GLY A 313 -29.31 -27.87 -13.75
C GLY A 313 -30.49 -26.89 -13.84
N THR A 314 -30.59 -25.87 -12.97
CA THR A 314 -31.65 -24.85 -13.06
C THR A 314 -31.07 -23.46 -13.37
N THR A 315 -31.50 -22.86 -14.48
CA THR A 315 -31.08 -21.52 -14.93
C THR A 315 -32.08 -20.47 -14.41
N MET A 316 -31.62 -19.48 -13.65
CA MET A 316 -32.40 -18.27 -13.34
C MET A 316 -31.71 -17.05 -13.96
N GLU A 317 -32.39 -16.42 -14.92
CA GLU A 317 -31.93 -15.24 -15.64
C GLU A 317 -32.27 -13.98 -14.85
N LYS A 318 -31.26 -13.18 -14.47
CA LYS A 318 -31.46 -11.82 -13.94
C LYS A 318 -30.81 -10.83 -14.90
N THR A 319 -31.59 -10.40 -15.89
CA THR A 319 -31.22 -9.32 -16.79
C THR A 319 -31.38 -7.98 -16.07
N THR A 320 -30.28 -7.29 -15.79
CA THR A 320 -30.31 -5.89 -15.37
C THR A 320 -29.88 -5.06 -16.57
N VAL A 321 -30.85 -4.50 -17.29
CA VAL A 321 -30.59 -3.59 -18.42
C VAL A 321 -30.37 -2.19 -17.86
N LEU A 322 -29.16 -1.63 -18.02
CA LEU A 322 -28.96 -0.18 -17.90
C LEU A 322 -29.42 0.46 -19.21
N THR A 323 -30.67 0.93 -19.26
CA THR A 323 -31.10 1.88 -20.29
C THR A 323 -30.80 3.30 -19.81
N THR A 324 -29.89 3.98 -20.51
CA THR A 324 -29.84 5.45 -20.53
C THR A 324 -31.12 5.97 -21.19
N VAL A 325 -31.91 6.73 -20.44
CA VAL A 325 -33.06 7.49 -20.99
C VAL A 325 -32.83 8.96 -20.65
N GLU A 326 -32.57 9.75 -21.68
CA GLU A 326 -32.65 11.21 -21.62
C GLU A 326 -34.08 11.63 -21.26
N GLY A 327 -34.19 12.57 -20.33
CA GLY A 327 -35.42 12.76 -19.54
C GLY A 327 -36.58 13.43 -20.26
N THR A 328 -37.77 13.27 -19.69
CA THR A 328 -38.83 14.29 -19.65
C THR A 328 -39.72 14.10 -18.41
N ASN A 329 -40.12 15.23 -17.81
CA ASN A 329 -40.97 15.33 -16.64
C ASN A 329 -42.37 14.76 -16.87
N THR A 330 -42.87 13.90 -15.98
CA THR A 330 -44.27 13.91 -15.51
C THR A 330 -44.45 13.13 -14.20
N ASN A 331 -45.24 13.70 -13.30
CA ASN A 331 -45.66 13.14 -12.00
C ASN A 331 -46.42 11.81 -12.17
N ALA A 332 -45.97 10.74 -11.50
CA ALA A 332 -46.82 9.59 -11.18
C ALA A 332 -46.31 8.85 -9.92
N THR A 333 -47.25 8.58 -9.02
CA THR A 333 -47.13 7.94 -7.71
C THR A 333 -46.78 6.44 -7.84
N ILE A 334 -45.80 5.95 -7.07
CA ILE A 334 -45.40 4.52 -7.01
C ILE A 334 -45.67 3.94 -5.61
N PRO A 335 -46.18 2.69 -5.49
CA PRO A 335 -46.47 2.04 -4.22
C PRO A 335 -45.22 1.46 -3.52
N THR A 336 -45.33 1.38 -2.21
CA THR A 336 -44.33 0.90 -1.25
C THR A 336 -44.08 -0.61 -1.33
N THR A 337 -42.83 -1.02 -1.54
CA THR A 337 -42.33 -2.34 -1.13
C THR A 337 -41.03 -2.19 -0.35
N THR A 338 -40.99 -2.84 0.81
CA THR A 338 -39.99 -2.76 1.86
C THR A 338 -38.63 -3.36 1.45
N ALA A 339 -37.59 -2.53 1.47
CA ALA A 339 -36.19 -2.98 1.49
C ALA A 339 -35.62 -2.73 2.90
N LEU A 340 -35.14 -3.80 3.55
CA LEU A 340 -34.41 -3.74 4.81
C LEU A 340 -32.97 -3.29 4.51
N SER A 341 -32.65 -2.03 4.78
CA SER A 341 -31.28 -1.52 4.83
C SER A 341 -30.78 -1.56 6.27
N PHE A 342 -29.73 -2.35 6.55
CA PHE A 342 -28.96 -2.23 7.79
C PHE A 342 -27.95 -1.08 7.64
N ASN A 343 -28.27 0.08 8.21
CA ASN A 343 -27.29 1.15 8.43
C ASN A 343 -26.67 0.95 9.82
N LEU A 344 -25.38 0.66 9.88
CA LEU A 344 -24.58 0.75 11.11
C LEU A 344 -24.25 2.22 11.36
N ILE A 345 -24.90 2.82 12.37
CA ILE A 345 -24.56 4.14 12.90
C ILE A 345 -23.46 3.94 13.95
N TYR A 346 -22.25 4.42 13.68
CA TYR A 346 -21.20 4.54 14.70
C TYR A 346 -21.44 5.82 15.53
N VAL A 347 -21.75 5.65 16.82
CA VAL A 347 -21.78 6.75 17.80
C VAL A 347 -20.49 6.67 18.62
N TYR A 348 -19.58 7.61 18.42
CA TYR A 348 -18.41 7.77 19.28
C TYR A 348 -18.80 8.59 20.51
N ILE A 349 -18.77 7.97 21.69
CA ILE A 349 -18.80 8.70 22.97
C ILE A 349 -17.36 8.77 23.47
N VAL A 350 -16.76 9.96 23.41
CA VAL A 350 -15.49 10.25 24.06
C VAL A 350 -15.76 10.51 25.53
N ILE A 351 -15.41 9.56 26.41
CA ILE A 351 -15.26 9.83 27.84
C ILE A 351 -13.76 9.86 28.13
N GLY A 352 -13.30 11.02 28.58
CA GLY A 352 -11.90 11.29 28.86
C GLY A 352 -11.34 10.46 30.01
N CYS A 353 -10.06 10.15 29.83
CA CYS A 353 -9.04 9.77 30.81
C CYS A 353 -9.13 8.40 31.50
N VAL A 354 -8.02 7.68 31.35
CA VAL A 354 -7.57 6.43 31.99
C VAL A 354 -8.08 5.15 31.34
N GLY A 355 -7.14 4.46 30.67
CA GLY A 355 -7.39 3.29 29.84
C GLY A 355 -7.77 2.04 30.62
N LEU A 356 -8.84 1.39 30.15
CA LEU A 356 -9.06 -0.05 30.22
C LEU A 356 -10.12 -0.41 29.15
N VAL A 357 -9.75 -1.11 28.07
CA VAL A 357 -10.73 -1.61 27.08
C VAL A 357 -11.19 -2.99 27.55
N VAL A 358 -12.43 -3.07 28.05
CA VAL A 358 -13.10 -4.36 28.35
C VAL A 358 -14.02 -4.71 27.18
N LEU A 359 -13.75 -5.83 26.52
CA LEU A 359 -14.59 -6.37 25.45
C LEU A 359 -15.83 -7.05 26.07
N ILE A 360 -17.03 -6.50 25.88
CA ILE A 360 -18.29 -7.16 26.25
C ILE A 360 -18.95 -7.69 24.97
N THR A 361 -18.96 -9.02 24.80
CA THR A 361 -19.78 -9.71 23.79
C THR A 361 -21.24 -9.75 24.26
N ILE A 362 -22.14 -9.09 23.54
CA ILE A 362 -23.59 -9.27 23.71
C ILE A 362 -24.06 -10.34 22.71
N ILE A 363 -24.42 -11.52 23.22
CA ILE A 363 -25.12 -12.56 22.47
C ILE A 363 -26.60 -12.18 22.44
N ALA A 364 -27.12 -11.84 21.25
CA ALA A 364 -28.56 -11.66 21.04
C ALA A 364 -29.20 -13.00 20.63
N VAL A 365 -29.95 -13.60 21.55
CA VAL A 365 -30.86 -14.74 21.29
C VAL A 365 -32.22 -14.17 20.86
N PRO A 366 -32.85 -14.64 19.76
CA PRO A 366 -34.12 -14.07 19.31
C PRO A 366 -35.29 -14.55 20.18
N ILE A 367 -35.96 -13.61 20.85
CA ILE A 367 -37.21 -13.86 21.57
C ILE A 367 -38.37 -13.80 20.56
N LEU A 368 -38.99 -14.96 20.31
CA LEU A 368 -40.28 -15.08 19.63
C LEU A 368 -41.41 -14.61 20.56
N CYS A 369 -42.07 -13.50 20.23
CA CYS A 369 -43.32 -13.10 20.86
C CYS A 369 -44.51 -13.92 20.30
N ARG A 370 -45.15 -14.76 21.14
CA ARG A 370 -46.58 -15.11 21.00
C ARG A 370 -47.33 -14.78 22.28
N LYS A 371 -48.35 -13.94 22.14
CA LYS A 371 -49.37 -13.59 23.16
C LYS A 371 -50.29 -14.79 23.42
N LYS A 372 -50.50 -15.17 24.70
CA LYS A 372 -51.83 -15.26 25.38
C LYS A 372 -51.77 -15.87 26.81
N ILE A 373 -52.08 -15.03 27.79
CA ILE A 373 -52.99 -15.18 28.96
C ILE A 373 -53.08 -16.56 29.69
N LYS A 374 -52.64 -16.65 30.97
CA LYS A 374 -53.47 -16.93 32.18
C LYS A 374 -52.64 -17.01 33.49
N LYS A 375 -53.36 -16.80 34.61
CA LYS A 375 -53.00 -16.48 36.01
C LYS A 375 -52.27 -17.57 36.84
N ASN A 376 -51.55 -17.09 37.86
CA ASN A 376 -51.25 -17.64 39.20
C ASN A 376 -50.36 -18.90 39.31
N THR A 377 -49.27 -18.83 40.11
CA THR A 377 -49.26 -19.21 41.55
C THR A 377 -47.83 -19.09 42.12
N VAL A 378 -47.73 -18.50 43.32
CA VAL A 378 -46.54 -18.33 44.16
C VAL A 378 -46.08 -19.66 44.76
N ARG A 379 -44.77 -19.92 44.81
CA ARG A 379 -44.15 -20.65 45.94
C ARG A 379 -42.76 -20.12 46.27
N THR A 380 -42.67 -19.62 47.49
CA THR A 380 -41.49 -19.13 48.21
C THR A 380 -40.76 -20.30 48.87
N ILE A 381 -39.42 -20.34 48.81
CA ILE A 381 -38.59 -20.98 49.83
C ILE A 381 -37.45 -20.01 50.19
N PHE A 382 -37.47 -19.50 51.42
CA PHE A 382 -36.35 -18.87 52.12
C PHE A 382 -35.52 -19.98 52.82
N ILE A 383 -34.21 -19.84 52.99
CA ILE A 383 -33.49 -19.48 54.24
C ILE A 383 -32.01 -19.27 53.81
N LYS A 384 -31.40 -18.07 53.86
CA LYS A 384 -30.86 -17.24 54.97
C LYS A 384 -29.34 -17.42 55.20
N SER A 385 -28.65 -16.34 54.87
CA SER A 385 -27.28 -15.88 55.12
C SER A 385 -26.61 -16.18 56.48
N LYS A 386 -25.27 -16.25 56.55
CA LYS A 386 -24.38 -15.12 56.96
C LYS A 386 -22.86 -15.46 56.98
N PRO A 387 -21.97 -14.44 57.02
CA PRO A 387 -20.54 -14.47 56.65
C PRO A 387 -19.56 -14.31 57.84
N LYS A 388 -18.24 -14.35 57.59
CA LYS A 388 -17.09 -13.73 58.34
C LYS A 388 -15.76 -14.41 57.93
N ASN A 389 -14.55 -13.86 57.99
CA ASN A 389 -14.00 -12.50 58.17
C ASN A 389 -12.46 -12.57 57.92
N ILE A 390 -11.87 -11.40 57.74
CA ILE A 390 -10.45 -11.01 57.58
C ILE A 390 -9.52 -11.45 58.72
N ARG A 391 -8.22 -11.67 58.43
CA ARG A 391 -7.04 -11.30 59.27
C ARG A 391 -5.68 -11.48 58.54
N ASP A 392 -4.95 -10.37 58.41
CA ASP A 392 -3.47 -10.23 58.34
C ASP A 392 -2.88 -10.15 59.77
N PRO A 393 -1.57 -9.89 60.04
CA PRO A 393 -0.31 -10.07 59.28
C PRO A 393 0.83 -10.73 60.12
N LEU A 394 2.02 -11.02 59.56
CA LEU A 394 3.28 -10.96 60.33
C LEU A 394 4.57 -10.81 59.48
N PHE A 395 5.37 -9.83 59.92
CA PHE A 395 6.73 -9.45 59.52
C PHE A 395 7.80 -10.53 59.77
N ILE A 396 8.80 -10.68 58.88
CA ILE A 396 10.22 -10.91 59.25
C ILE A 396 11.15 -10.14 58.28
N LYS A 397 12.23 -9.60 58.86
CA LYS A 397 13.23 -8.67 58.32
C LYS A 397 14.61 -9.37 58.25
N ARG A 398 15.51 -8.86 57.39
CA ARG A 398 17.00 -9.05 57.34
C ARG A 398 17.51 -10.36 56.70
N ARG A 399 18.65 -10.42 55.99
CA ARG A 399 19.86 -9.57 55.94
C ARG A 399 20.74 -9.97 54.72
N LYS A 400 21.58 -8.99 54.32
CA LYS A 400 22.75 -9.00 53.41
C LYS A 400 22.47 -8.97 51.92
#